data_AF-A0A3S0QN55-F1
#
_entry.id   AF-A0A3S0QN55-F1
#
_cell.length_a   1.000
_cell.length_b   1.000
_cell.length_c   1.000
_cell.angle_alpha   90.00
_cell.angle_beta   90.00
_cell.angle_gamma   90.00
#
_symmetry.space_group_name_H-M   'P 1'
#
loop_
_entity.id
_entity.type
_entity.pdbx_description
1 polymer ?
#
loop_
_entity_poly.entity_id
_entity_poly.type
_entity_poly.pdbx_seq_one_letter_code
_entity_poly.pdbx_strand_id
1 'polypeptide(L)'
;MFFKDSSQKHLQYLLEQSRNLKEAIKVNYGTTLESPNTNEMVKEILENFNCALQTTSALKDDTELRLNLVTKAIQVGLWDMTVIAGDPVNPHNEFIWSDEIRKMLGYKDEKDFPNVLDSWASKIHPDEQGWVIQAFADHLNDHSGRTPYNIEYRLRRKDGVYRWFQATGTTLRDEKGVPLRVVGALFDIHEKKLENEQLDSLVTRYDLMMLVLEEAPWDLEVVEGDPVNPNNAFWWSDQFRRVLGYKDETDFPNVLSSWSDSLHPEDAEKSVQALVDYLNDYSGRSTFDIEYRLRKKDGTYRWFRARGEAARNSNGVPLRVAGTIRDITFEKNKAQAVDSIINQISQLSTAIEEMTQGIESVTAHAQELASAQEHSTAAAKKVKTTTNETRNISDFIKGIADQTNLLGLNASIEAARAGEQGQGFGVVANEVRKLALGSADATKKIEGSLNEMTSLVDEILVHIDTMSDMTQTQASLTEELNAAIEEINSTAISLVHHARSI
;
A
#
# COMPACT_ATOMS: atom_id res chain seq x y z
N MET A 1 -5.76 -19.14 115.72
CA MET A 1 -5.04 -18.09 114.97
C MET A 1 -4.04 -18.63 113.92
N PHE A 2 -4.04 -19.95 113.61
CA PHE A 2 -2.98 -20.58 112.79
C PHE A 2 -3.30 -20.84 111.30
N PHE A 3 -4.51 -20.58 110.80
CA PHE A 3 -4.88 -20.87 109.40
C PHE A 3 -4.62 -19.72 108.40
N LYS A 4 -4.38 -18.48 108.85
CA LYS A 4 -4.13 -17.33 107.96
C LYS A 4 -2.72 -17.32 107.35
N ASP A 5 -1.74 -17.93 108.02
CA ASP A 5 -0.32 -17.80 107.65
C ASP A 5 0.09 -18.72 106.48
N SER A 6 -0.61 -19.84 106.30
CA SER A 6 -0.40 -20.78 105.18
C SER A 6 -0.94 -20.21 103.86
N SER A 7 -2.20 -19.75 103.81
CA SER A 7 -2.78 -19.23 102.57
C SER A 7 -2.07 -17.98 102.06
N GLN A 8 -1.56 -17.14 102.97
CA GLN A 8 -0.82 -15.93 102.63
C GLN A 8 0.54 -16.24 101.98
N LYS A 9 1.22 -17.32 102.39
CA LYS A 9 2.46 -17.80 101.75
C LYS A 9 2.21 -18.34 100.34
N HIS A 10 1.11 -19.07 100.11
CA HIS A 10 0.75 -19.58 98.78
C HIS A 10 0.37 -18.44 97.81
N LEU A 11 -0.33 -17.42 98.31
CA LEU A 11 -0.67 -16.23 97.50
C LEU A 11 0.57 -15.39 97.15
N GLN A 12 1.51 -15.25 98.10
CA GLN A 12 2.80 -14.60 97.82
C GLN A 12 3.61 -15.37 96.78
N TYR A 13 3.58 -16.70 96.81
CA TYR A 13 4.25 -17.53 95.81
C TYR A 13 3.66 -17.37 94.41
N LEU A 14 2.33 -17.44 94.28
CA LEU A 14 1.66 -17.19 92.99
C LEU A 14 1.92 -15.77 92.48
N LEU A 15 2.02 -14.78 93.36
CA LEU A 15 2.40 -13.41 93.01
C LEU A 15 3.84 -13.32 92.51
N GLU A 16 4.77 -14.09 93.10
CA GLU A 16 6.15 -14.17 92.65
C GLU A 16 6.26 -14.87 91.29
N GLN A 17 5.57 -15.98 91.08
CA GLN A 17 5.50 -16.65 89.77
C GLN A 17 4.85 -15.76 88.70
N SER A 18 3.83 -14.98 89.05
CA SER A 18 3.24 -13.97 88.16
C SER A 18 4.22 -12.85 87.80
N ARG A 19 5.05 -12.40 88.75
CA ARG A 19 6.12 -11.42 88.49
C ARG A 19 7.21 -12.01 87.58
N ASN A 20 7.62 -13.24 87.83
CA ASN A 20 8.58 -13.95 86.98
C ASN A 20 8.02 -14.17 85.57
N LEU A 21 6.75 -14.55 85.45
CA LEU A 21 6.07 -14.65 84.17
C LEU A 21 6.03 -13.31 83.43
N LYS A 22 5.72 -12.22 84.14
CA LYS A 22 5.69 -10.87 83.57
C LYS A 22 7.06 -10.44 83.03
N GLU A 23 8.15 -10.82 83.69
CA GLU A 23 9.50 -10.58 83.21
C GLU A 23 9.85 -11.51 82.03
N ALA A 24 9.50 -12.80 82.12
CA ALA A 24 9.84 -13.79 81.11
C ALA A 24 9.10 -13.59 79.78
N ILE A 25 7.81 -13.21 79.81
CA ILE A 25 7.01 -12.92 78.60
C ILE A 25 7.59 -11.74 77.81
N LYS A 26 8.33 -10.81 78.44
CA LYS A 26 9.02 -9.73 77.70
C LYS A 26 10.13 -10.24 76.79
N VAL A 27 10.63 -11.47 77.01
CA VAL A 27 11.78 -12.04 76.31
C VAL A 27 11.38 -13.26 75.49
N ASN A 28 10.52 -14.15 76.02
CA ASN A 28 10.08 -15.35 75.33
C ASN A 28 8.73 -15.87 75.88
N TYR A 29 7.79 -16.15 74.98
CA TYR A 29 6.44 -16.66 75.30
C TYR A 29 6.43 -18.15 75.70
N GLY A 30 7.50 -18.90 75.46
CA GLY A 30 7.62 -20.34 75.77
C GLY A 30 8.06 -20.68 77.19
N THR A 31 7.88 -19.79 78.17
CA THR A 31 8.39 -20.01 79.53
C THR A 31 7.44 -20.86 80.35
N THR A 32 7.94 -21.95 80.94
CA THR A 32 7.19 -22.82 81.85
C THR A 32 7.40 -22.38 83.31
N LEU A 33 6.32 -22.23 84.07
CA LEU A 33 6.37 -21.96 85.51
C LEU A 33 6.52 -23.28 86.28
N GLU A 34 7.50 -23.37 87.17
CA GLU A 34 7.77 -24.55 88.01
C GLU A 34 7.42 -24.31 89.49
N SER A 35 7.20 -25.39 90.26
CA SER A 35 7.00 -25.29 91.71
C SER A 35 7.48 -26.54 92.48
N PRO A 36 8.23 -26.37 93.58
CA PRO A 36 8.54 -27.45 94.52
C PRO A 36 7.44 -27.67 95.59
N ASN A 37 6.29 -27.00 95.52
CA ASN A 37 5.26 -27.00 96.56
C ASN A 37 4.28 -28.19 96.43
N THR A 38 3.88 -28.81 97.55
CA THR A 38 3.02 -30.01 97.61
C THR A 38 1.51 -29.75 97.63
N ASN A 39 1.07 -28.50 97.45
CA ASN A 39 -0.35 -28.12 97.46
C ASN A 39 -0.99 -28.30 96.07
N GLU A 40 -1.95 -29.23 95.95
CA GLU A 40 -2.64 -29.57 94.69
C GLU A 40 -3.30 -28.36 94.00
N MET A 41 -3.91 -27.44 94.75
CA MET A 41 -4.58 -26.27 94.15
C MET A 41 -3.60 -25.31 93.47
N VAL A 42 -2.42 -25.11 94.06
CA VAL A 42 -1.39 -24.24 93.46
C VAL A 42 -0.76 -24.90 92.25
N LYS A 43 -0.64 -26.24 92.25
CA LYS A 43 -0.16 -27.01 91.10
C LYS A 43 -1.12 -26.92 89.91
N GLU A 44 -2.42 -27.11 90.14
CA GLU A 44 -3.45 -27.02 89.09
C GLU A 44 -3.50 -25.62 88.45
N ILE A 45 -3.38 -24.56 89.26
CA ILE A 45 -3.32 -23.17 88.74
C ILE A 45 -2.11 -22.98 87.82
N LEU A 46 -0.93 -23.47 88.21
CA LEU A 46 0.29 -23.35 87.40
C LEU A 46 0.20 -24.17 86.10
N GLU A 47 -0.38 -25.37 86.14
CA GLU A 47 -0.64 -26.20 84.96
C GLU A 47 -1.57 -25.50 83.97
N ASN A 48 -2.67 -24.89 84.45
CA ASN A 48 -3.59 -24.13 83.61
C ASN A 48 -2.92 -22.91 82.97
N PHE A 49 -2.07 -22.17 83.70
CA PHE A 49 -1.30 -21.06 83.14
C PHE A 49 -0.29 -21.52 82.10
N ASN A 50 0.46 -22.59 82.36
CA ASN A 50 1.42 -23.15 81.41
C ASN A 50 0.72 -23.64 80.13
N CYS A 51 -0.45 -24.27 80.23
CA CYS A 51 -1.26 -24.68 79.08
C CYS A 51 -1.69 -23.47 78.23
N ALA A 52 -2.16 -22.38 78.86
CA ALA A 52 -2.53 -21.16 78.16
C ALA A 52 -1.32 -20.50 77.46
N LEU A 53 -0.15 -20.48 78.10
CA LEU A 53 1.09 -19.96 77.54
C LEU A 53 1.55 -20.78 76.32
N GLN A 54 1.55 -22.10 76.44
CA GLN A 54 1.89 -23.00 75.33
C GLN A 54 0.94 -22.83 74.15
N THR A 55 -0.37 -22.73 74.41
CA THR A 55 -1.38 -22.52 73.36
C THR A 55 -1.17 -21.17 72.66
N THR A 56 -0.87 -20.11 73.42
CA THR A 56 -0.62 -18.78 72.87
C THR A 56 0.68 -18.75 72.05
N SER A 57 1.74 -19.41 72.53
CA SER A 57 2.99 -19.56 71.77
C SER A 57 2.76 -20.33 70.47
N ALA A 58 2.05 -21.45 70.53
CA ALA A 58 1.75 -22.26 69.34
C ALA A 58 0.91 -21.48 68.32
N LEU A 59 -0.09 -20.70 68.76
CA LEU A 59 -0.88 -19.85 67.88
C LEU A 59 -0.04 -18.74 67.23
N LYS A 60 0.88 -18.13 67.98
CA LYS A 60 1.82 -17.14 67.46
C LYS A 60 2.71 -17.77 66.39
N ASP A 61 3.33 -18.91 66.69
CA ASP A 61 4.23 -19.62 65.78
C ASP A 61 3.51 -20.05 64.49
N ASP A 62 2.26 -20.56 64.59
CA ASP A 62 1.42 -20.88 63.43
C ASP A 62 1.09 -19.63 62.60
N THR A 63 0.78 -18.51 63.24
CA THR A 63 0.48 -17.24 62.55
C THR A 63 1.71 -16.70 61.81
N GLU A 64 2.88 -16.71 62.45
CA GLU A 64 4.14 -16.29 61.84
C GLU A 64 4.53 -17.22 60.68
N LEU A 65 4.37 -18.54 60.85
CA LEU A 65 4.61 -19.50 59.77
C LEU A 65 3.69 -19.26 58.58
N ARG A 66 2.38 -19.07 58.81
CA ARG A 66 1.42 -18.77 57.74
C ARG A 66 1.78 -17.47 57.03
N LEU A 67 2.11 -16.42 57.77
CA LEU A 67 2.51 -15.15 57.18
C LEU A 67 3.74 -15.33 56.29
N ASN A 68 4.77 -16.01 56.80
CA ASN A 68 6.00 -16.28 56.05
C ASN A 68 5.77 -17.13 54.78
N LEU A 69 4.90 -18.14 54.87
CA LEU A 69 4.56 -18.98 53.72
C LEU A 69 3.80 -18.18 52.66
N VAL A 70 2.85 -17.34 53.06
CA VAL A 70 2.10 -16.47 52.14
C VAL A 70 3.05 -15.48 51.48
N THR A 71 3.88 -14.77 52.25
CA THR A 71 4.79 -13.76 51.70
C THR A 71 5.79 -14.36 50.73
N LYS A 72 6.28 -15.57 51.02
CA LYS A 72 7.18 -16.31 50.12
C LYS A 72 6.46 -16.80 48.85
N ALA A 73 5.21 -17.26 48.97
CA ALA A 73 4.43 -17.76 47.83
C ALA A 73 4.10 -16.64 46.83
N ILE A 74 3.77 -15.45 47.33
CA ILE A 74 3.47 -14.27 46.48
C ILE A 74 4.70 -13.38 46.24
N GLN A 75 5.88 -13.79 46.72
CA GLN A 75 7.15 -13.05 46.60
C GLN A 75 7.02 -11.58 46.98
N VAL A 76 6.35 -11.31 48.10
CA VAL A 76 6.15 -9.94 48.61
C VAL A 76 7.02 -9.69 49.82
N GLY A 77 7.68 -8.54 49.78
CA GLY A 77 8.40 -8.02 50.91
C GLY A 77 7.48 -7.25 51.84
N LEU A 78 7.60 -7.44 53.15
CA LEU A 78 6.85 -6.66 54.13
C LEU A 78 7.77 -5.67 54.83
N TRP A 79 7.25 -4.48 55.07
CA TRP A 79 7.93 -3.47 55.86
C TRP A 79 7.00 -2.92 56.93
N ASP A 80 7.60 -2.56 58.05
CA ASP A 80 6.92 -2.06 59.23
C ASP A 80 7.69 -0.86 59.78
N MET A 81 6.97 0.18 60.17
CA MET A 81 7.55 1.35 60.80
C MET A 81 6.71 1.70 62.03
N THR A 82 7.35 1.78 63.19
CA THR A 82 6.73 2.38 64.38
C THR A 82 7.04 3.87 64.40
N VAL A 83 6.00 4.70 64.56
CA VAL A 83 6.13 6.16 64.54
C VAL A 83 6.11 6.69 65.97
N ILE A 84 7.23 7.25 66.42
CA ILE A 84 7.39 7.77 67.78
C ILE A 84 6.91 9.22 67.85
N ALA A 85 6.05 9.50 68.82
CA ALA A 85 5.49 10.83 69.09
C ALA A 85 4.74 11.45 67.89
N GLY A 86 4.30 10.63 66.93
CA GLY A 86 3.64 11.13 65.73
C GLY A 86 4.54 11.90 64.79
N ASP A 87 5.87 11.78 64.94
CA ASP A 87 6.87 12.45 64.09
C ASP A 87 7.46 11.44 63.08
N PRO A 88 7.07 11.51 61.80
CA PRO A 88 7.58 10.62 60.75
C PRO A 88 9.08 10.70 60.53
N VAL A 89 9.73 11.81 60.89
CA VAL A 89 11.17 12.04 60.69
C VAL A 89 11.99 11.82 61.97
N ASN A 90 11.36 11.32 63.03
CA ASN A 90 12.06 11.01 64.26
C ASN A 90 13.14 9.96 64.01
N PRO A 91 14.42 10.23 64.34
CA PRO A 91 15.53 9.30 64.10
C PRO A 91 15.44 8.01 64.91
N HIS A 92 14.56 7.95 65.91
CA HIS A 92 14.32 6.75 66.72
C HIS A 92 13.16 5.89 66.20
N ASN A 93 12.54 6.25 65.08
CA ASN A 93 11.52 5.41 64.46
C ASN A 93 12.12 4.05 64.09
N GLU A 94 11.51 2.98 64.58
CA GLU A 94 11.95 1.61 64.31
C GLU A 94 11.39 1.15 62.97
N PHE A 95 12.27 0.70 62.06
CA PHE A 95 11.90 0.15 60.77
C PHE A 95 12.24 -1.34 60.72
N ILE A 96 11.27 -2.19 60.43
CA ILE A 96 11.50 -3.62 60.24
C ILE A 96 11.33 -3.94 58.76
N TRP A 97 12.37 -4.50 58.16
CA TRP A 97 12.31 -5.07 56.82
C TRP A 97 12.20 -6.58 56.92
N SER A 98 11.27 -7.19 56.17
CA SER A 98 11.17 -8.65 56.13
C SER A 98 12.35 -9.27 55.38
N ASP A 99 12.62 -10.54 55.67
CA ASP A 99 13.67 -11.29 54.97
C ASP A 99 13.39 -11.42 53.47
N GLU A 100 12.12 -11.36 53.05
CA GLU A 100 11.76 -11.39 51.64
C GLU A 100 12.16 -10.09 50.92
N ILE A 101 12.02 -8.91 51.55
CA ILE A 101 12.59 -7.65 51.01
C ILE A 101 14.09 -7.79 50.78
N ARG A 102 14.81 -8.32 51.78
CA ARG A 102 16.25 -8.49 51.70
C ARG A 102 16.62 -9.39 50.51
N LYS A 103 15.97 -10.55 50.39
CA LYS A 103 16.19 -11.48 49.28
C LYS A 103 15.91 -10.86 47.91
N MET A 104 14.77 -10.18 47.75
CA MET A 104 14.41 -9.52 46.48
C MET A 104 15.48 -8.50 46.06
N LEU A 105 15.96 -7.70 47.02
CA LEU A 105 17.01 -6.71 46.81
C LEU A 105 18.44 -7.31 46.75
N GLY A 106 18.59 -8.62 47.01
CA GLY A 106 19.86 -9.35 46.93
C GLY A 106 20.71 -9.32 48.21
N TYR A 107 20.16 -8.89 49.33
CA TYR A 107 20.82 -8.87 50.64
C TYR A 107 20.51 -10.14 51.45
N LYS A 108 21.43 -10.51 52.36
CA LYS A 108 21.38 -11.80 53.07
C LYS A 108 20.55 -11.76 54.36
N ASP A 109 20.74 -10.73 55.19
CA ASP A 109 20.21 -10.65 56.55
C ASP A 109 20.16 -9.19 57.03
N GLU A 110 19.74 -8.98 58.28
CA GLU A 110 19.65 -7.65 58.90
C GLU A 110 21.02 -6.95 59.02
N LYS A 111 22.14 -7.67 59.08
CA LYS A 111 23.46 -7.03 59.10
C LYS A 111 23.82 -6.44 57.73
N ASP A 112 23.36 -7.10 56.66
CA ASP A 112 23.57 -6.70 55.27
C ASP A 112 22.54 -5.65 54.80
N PHE A 113 21.34 -5.66 55.37
CA PHE A 113 20.28 -4.66 55.15
C PHE A 113 19.61 -4.28 56.50
N PRO A 114 20.17 -3.28 57.21
CA PRO A 114 19.74 -2.92 58.56
C PRO A 114 18.33 -2.35 58.64
N ASN A 115 17.71 -2.55 59.81
CA ASN A 115 16.38 -2.08 60.21
C ASN A 115 16.33 -0.56 60.48
N VAL A 116 16.70 0.23 59.46
CA VAL A 116 16.70 1.70 59.47
C VAL A 116 16.16 2.25 58.14
N LEU A 117 15.61 3.47 58.16
CA LEU A 117 15.05 4.13 56.99
C LEU A 117 16.08 4.30 55.85
N ASP A 118 17.33 4.62 56.18
CA ASP A 118 18.39 4.87 55.20
C ASP A 118 18.71 3.63 54.35
N SER A 119 18.50 2.43 54.88
CA SER A 119 18.71 1.17 54.13
C SER A 119 17.82 1.10 52.88
N TRP A 120 16.61 1.67 52.95
CA TRP A 120 15.72 1.84 51.81
C TRP A 120 15.99 3.15 51.06
N ALA A 121 16.05 4.27 51.78
CA ALA A 121 16.12 5.61 51.16
C ALA A 121 17.35 5.78 50.26
N SER A 122 18.51 5.22 50.65
CA SER A 122 19.76 5.26 49.88
C SER A 122 19.77 4.35 48.63
N LYS A 123 18.72 3.55 48.42
CA LYS A 123 18.57 2.63 47.28
C LYS A 123 17.59 3.14 46.25
N ILE A 124 16.81 4.17 46.55
CA ILE A 124 15.94 4.82 45.57
C ILE A 124 16.80 5.42 44.46
N HIS A 125 16.29 5.38 43.22
CA HIS A 125 16.96 6.02 42.10
C HIS A 125 17.15 7.54 42.37
N PRO A 126 18.33 8.13 42.08
CA PRO A 126 18.61 9.53 42.41
C PRO A 126 17.55 10.52 41.88
N ASP A 127 17.10 10.32 40.64
CA ASP A 127 16.06 11.16 40.01
C ASP A 127 14.69 11.03 40.68
N GLU A 128 14.45 9.96 41.43
CA GLU A 128 13.15 9.63 42.03
C GLU A 128 13.10 9.87 43.53
N GLN A 129 14.27 9.94 44.18
CA GLN A 129 14.39 10.02 45.64
C GLN A 129 13.56 11.16 46.24
N GLY A 130 13.56 12.34 45.61
CA GLY A 130 12.82 13.49 46.11
C GLY A 130 11.31 13.26 46.17
N TRP A 131 10.69 12.82 45.07
CA TRP A 131 9.24 12.63 45.03
C TRP A 131 8.78 11.38 45.79
N VAL A 132 9.60 10.31 45.84
CA VAL A 132 9.29 9.09 46.60
C VAL A 132 9.25 9.38 48.10
N ILE A 133 10.24 10.11 48.63
CA ILE A 133 10.26 10.51 50.04
C ILE A 133 9.10 11.45 50.35
N GLN A 134 8.80 12.39 49.45
CA GLN A 134 7.67 13.30 49.63
C GLN A 134 6.33 12.55 49.67
N ALA A 135 6.10 11.59 48.77
CA ALA A 135 4.88 10.78 48.76
C ALA A 135 4.70 9.98 50.07
N PHE A 136 5.80 9.47 50.63
CA PHE A 136 5.76 8.81 51.93
C PHE A 136 5.45 9.80 53.07
N ALA A 137 6.06 10.99 53.06
CA ALA A 137 5.79 12.04 54.03
C ALA A 137 4.33 12.54 53.95
N ASP A 138 3.81 12.77 52.76
CA ASP A 138 2.43 13.20 52.50
C ASP A 138 1.42 12.17 53.02
N HIS A 139 1.70 10.88 52.80
CA HIS A 139 0.89 9.80 53.36
C HIS A 139 0.84 9.88 54.90
N LEU A 140 1.99 10.01 55.56
CA LEU A 140 2.05 10.00 57.03
C LEU A 140 1.45 11.26 57.66
N ASN A 141 1.70 12.42 57.06
CA ASN A 141 1.19 13.71 57.53
C ASN A 141 -0.30 13.94 57.23
N ASP A 142 -0.93 13.12 56.38
CA ASP A 142 -2.37 13.17 56.20
C ASP A 142 -3.12 12.55 57.39
N HIS A 143 -3.54 13.41 58.32
CA HIS A 143 -4.34 13.02 59.48
C HIS A 143 -5.72 12.43 59.12
N SER A 144 -6.22 12.65 57.89
CA SER A 144 -7.50 12.11 57.46
C SER A 144 -7.43 10.65 57.02
N GLY A 145 -6.21 10.14 56.74
CA GLY A 145 -5.98 8.78 56.25
C GLY A 145 -6.53 8.52 54.84
N ARG A 146 -6.80 9.57 54.06
CA ARG A 146 -7.36 9.48 52.71
C ARG A 146 -6.31 9.42 51.61
N THR A 147 -5.07 9.80 51.91
CA THR A 147 -3.94 9.67 50.99
C THR A 147 -3.44 8.23 51.03
N PRO A 148 -3.68 7.37 50.03
CA PRO A 148 -3.11 6.03 50.01
C PRO A 148 -1.60 6.09 49.69
N TYR A 149 -0.82 5.19 50.28
CA TYR A 149 0.56 4.96 49.83
C TYR A 149 0.56 3.78 48.85
N ASN A 150 0.64 4.08 47.55
CA ASN A 150 0.76 3.11 46.47
C ASN A 150 1.54 3.76 45.32
N ILE A 151 2.84 3.47 45.25
CA ILE A 151 3.75 4.11 44.29
C ILE A 151 4.67 3.08 43.63
N GLU A 152 5.06 3.35 42.40
CA GLU A 152 6.01 2.53 41.62
C GLU A 152 7.31 3.33 41.41
N TYR A 153 8.46 2.79 41.82
CA TYR A 153 9.75 3.46 41.73
C TYR A 153 10.90 2.45 41.63
N ARG A 154 12.09 2.94 41.28
CA ARG A 154 13.25 2.09 41.10
C ARG A 154 14.08 2.00 42.38
N LEU A 155 14.39 0.76 42.76
CA LEU A 155 15.32 0.45 43.84
C LEU A 155 16.57 -0.24 43.29
N ARG A 156 17.72 0.17 43.81
CA ARG A 156 19.03 -0.42 43.54
C ARG A 156 19.22 -1.68 44.36
N ARG A 157 19.39 -2.80 43.67
CA ARG A 157 19.76 -4.09 44.27
C ARG A 157 21.24 -4.10 44.68
N LYS A 158 21.63 -5.12 45.43
CA LYS A 158 23.02 -5.29 45.91
C LYS A 158 24.05 -5.39 44.76
N ASP A 159 23.65 -5.91 43.61
CA ASP A 159 24.46 -5.99 42.39
C ASP A 159 24.64 -4.64 41.67
N GLY A 160 23.97 -3.58 42.13
CA GLY A 160 24.02 -2.24 41.54
C GLY A 160 22.96 -1.98 40.48
N VAL A 161 22.18 -2.99 40.08
CA VAL A 161 21.14 -2.87 39.06
C VAL A 161 19.86 -2.30 39.68
N TYR A 162 19.23 -1.37 38.98
CA TYR A 162 17.92 -0.84 39.36
C TYR A 162 16.79 -1.71 38.83
N ARG A 163 15.82 -2.02 39.68
CA ARG A 163 14.57 -2.70 39.31
C ARG A 163 13.36 -1.89 39.74
N TRP A 164 12.25 -2.07 39.04
CA TRP A 164 10.98 -1.43 39.37
C TRP A 164 10.29 -2.17 40.51
N PHE A 165 9.90 -1.45 41.55
CA PHE A 165 9.13 -1.98 42.66
C PHE A 165 7.86 -1.17 42.86
N GLN A 166 6.80 -1.84 43.26
CA GLN A 166 5.58 -1.21 43.76
C GLN A 166 5.57 -1.29 45.28
N ALA A 167 5.52 -0.15 45.96
CA ALA A 167 5.32 -0.10 47.40
C ALA A 167 3.89 0.29 47.72
N THR A 168 3.26 -0.48 48.60
CA THR A 168 1.96 -0.15 49.18
C THR A 168 2.08 -0.02 50.70
N GLY A 169 1.28 0.83 51.32
CA GLY A 169 1.32 1.06 52.77
C GLY A 169 -0.05 1.41 53.35
N THR A 170 -0.29 0.95 54.57
CA THR A 170 -1.46 1.28 55.38
C THR A 170 -0.99 1.73 56.77
N THR A 171 -1.59 2.80 57.28
CA THR A 171 -1.18 3.42 58.54
C THR A 171 -2.25 3.26 59.61
N LEU A 172 -1.86 2.73 60.77
CA LEU A 172 -2.61 2.77 62.01
C LEU A 172 -2.43 4.15 62.65
N ARG A 173 -3.54 4.82 62.98
CA ARG A 173 -3.56 6.19 63.53
C ARG A 173 -4.29 6.24 64.87
N ASP A 174 -3.98 7.24 65.68
CA ASP A 174 -4.72 7.54 66.93
C ASP A 174 -6.05 8.28 66.66
N GLU A 175 -6.80 8.59 67.72
CA GLU A 175 -8.09 9.31 67.63
C GLU A 175 -7.98 10.72 67.01
N LYS A 176 -6.77 11.29 66.96
CA LYS A 176 -6.47 12.60 66.36
C LYS A 176 -5.88 12.47 64.94
N GLY A 177 -5.84 11.26 64.38
CA GLY A 177 -5.28 10.99 63.05
C GLY A 177 -3.76 10.93 63.01
N VAL A 178 -3.08 11.00 64.16
CA VAL A 178 -1.61 10.95 64.24
C VAL A 178 -1.15 9.52 63.95
N PRO A 179 -0.15 9.30 63.07
CA PRO A 179 0.34 7.97 62.74
C PRO A 179 1.04 7.32 63.95
N LEU A 180 0.71 6.05 64.22
CA LEU A 180 1.31 5.24 65.28
C LEU A 180 2.20 4.13 64.70
N ARG A 181 1.73 3.47 63.64
CA ARG A 181 2.44 2.37 62.98
C ARG A 181 2.05 2.31 61.52
N VAL A 182 3.00 2.01 60.66
CA VAL A 182 2.80 1.92 59.22
C VAL A 182 3.28 0.55 58.80
N VAL A 183 2.42 -0.19 58.12
CA VAL A 183 2.78 -1.50 57.57
C VAL A 183 2.51 -1.50 56.08
N GLY A 184 3.36 -2.18 55.33
CA GLY A 184 3.22 -2.19 53.90
C GLY A 184 3.90 -3.36 53.23
N ALA A 185 3.73 -3.37 51.91
CA ALA A 185 4.21 -4.40 51.04
C ALA A 185 5.08 -3.79 49.94
N LEU A 186 6.03 -4.58 49.44
CA LEU A 186 6.92 -4.25 48.34
C LEU A 186 6.90 -5.40 47.33
N PHE A 187 6.54 -5.10 46.09
CA PHE A 187 6.45 -6.07 44.99
C PHE A 187 7.52 -5.74 43.94
N ASP A 188 8.32 -6.72 43.50
CA ASP A 188 9.16 -6.57 42.30
C ASP A 188 8.24 -6.65 41.07
N ILE A 189 8.11 -5.53 40.34
CA ILE A 189 7.27 -5.42 39.14
C ILE A 189 8.13 -5.24 37.88
N HIS A 190 9.43 -5.52 37.95
CA HIS A 190 10.37 -5.23 36.86
C HIS A 190 10.03 -5.98 35.57
N GLU A 191 9.81 -7.29 35.66
CA GLU A 191 9.46 -8.11 34.48
C GLU A 191 8.14 -7.64 33.86
N LYS A 192 7.13 -7.35 34.69
CA LYS A 192 5.84 -6.82 34.22
C LYS A 192 5.97 -5.48 33.49
N LYS A 193 6.84 -4.58 33.98
CA LYS A 193 7.13 -3.31 33.29
C LYS A 193 7.82 -3.53 31.95
N LEU A 194 8.82 -4.41 31.92
CA LEU A 194 9.56 -4.72 30.70
C LEU A 194 8.68 -5.37 29.63
N GLU A 195 7.80 -6.30 30.02
CA GLU A 195 6.81 -6.91 29.12
C GLU A 195 5.85 -5.87 28.55
N ASN A 196 5.35 -4.94 29.38
CA ASN A 196 4.47 -3.87 28.91
C ASN A 196 5.19 -2.89 27.97
N GLU A 197 6.44 -2.53 28.25
CA GLU A 197 7.25 -1.67 27.36
C GLU A 197 7.54 -2.37 26.02
N GLN A 198 7.82 -3.68 26.05
CA GLN A 198 7.99 -4.47 24.83
C GLN A 198 6.70 -4.52 24.01
N LEU A 199 5.56 -4.74 24.66
CA LEU A 199 4.25 -4.73 24.01
C LEU A 199 3.97 -3.38 23.35
N ASP A 200 4.16 -2.28 24.07
CA ASP A 200 3.95 -0.92 23.56
C ASP A 200 4.88 -0.60 22.37
N SER A 201 6.14 -1.02 22.45
CA SER A 201 7.08 -0.89 21.33
C SER A 201 6.66 -1.73 20.11
N LEU A 202 6.10 -2.93 20.31
CA LEU A 202 5.62 -3.78 19.23
C LEU A 202 4.36 -3.20 18.57
N VAL A 203 3.40 -2.70 19.36
CA VAL A 203 2.19 -2.02 18.86
C VAL A 203 2.57 -0.78 18.06
N THR A 204 3.45 0.08 18.61
CA THR A 204 3.93 1.29 17.91
C THR A 204 4.60 0.93 16.59
N ARG A 205 5.46 -0.10 16.58
CA ARG A 205 6.14 -0.55 15.35
C ARG A 205 5.13 -1.08 14.34
N TYR A 206 4.14 -1.84 14.79
CA TYR A 206 3.07 -2.36 13.95
C TYR A 206 2.28 -1.23 13.29
N ASP A 207 1.83 -0.22 14.06
CA ASP A 207 1.08 0.93 13.53
C ASP A 207 1.87 1.71 12.49
N LEU A 208 3.16 1.96 12.74
CA LEU A 208 4.05 2.62 11.78
C LEU A 208 4.24 1.80 10.50
N MET A 209 4.39 0.48 10.62
CA MET A 209 4.48 -0.40 9.45
C MET A 209 3.21 -0.36 8.60
N MET A 210 2.03 -0.35 9.24
CA MET A 210 0.74 -0.28 8.54
C MET A 210 0.57 1.02 7.76
N LEU A 211 1.05 2.15 8.31
CA LEU A 211 1.02 3.44 7.63
C LEU A 211 1.88 3.48 6.36
N VAL A 212 3.01 2.77 6.33
CA VAL A 212 3.96 2.81 5.21
C VAL A 212 3.63 1.80 4.12
N LEU A 213 3.08 0.63 4.46
CA LEU A 213 2.87 -0.46 3.50
C LEU A 213 1.70 -0.22 2.52
N GLU A 214 0.84 0.78 2.77
CA GLU A 214 -0.41 1.03 2.03
C GLU A 214 -1.36 -0.18 1.95
N GLU A 215 -1.03 -1.26 2.66
CA GLU A 215 -1.81 -2.47 2.76
C GLU A 215 -2.80 -2.33 3.92
N ALA A 216 -4.06 -2.66 3.66
CA ALA A 216 -5.13 -2.54 4.64
C ALA A 216 -5.41 -3.91 5.28
N PRO A 217 -5.12 -4.10 6.59
CA PRO A 217 -5.34 -5.38 7.23
C PRO A 217 -6.81 -5.78 7.31
N TRP A 218 -7.03 -7.09 7.31
CA TRP A 218 -8.29 -7.72 7.65
C TRP A 218 -8.02 -9.01 8.43
N ASP A 219 -9.01 -9.42 9.21
CA ASP A 219 -8.93 -10.60 10.04
C ASP A 219 -10.29 -11.31 10.12
N LEU A 220 -10.24 -12.63 10.27
CA LEU A 220 -11.39 -13.50 10.35
C LEU A 220 -11.14 -14.54 11.43
N GLU A 221 -11.98 -14.59 12.45
CA GLU A 221 -12.03 -15.69 13.40
C GLU A 221 -13.04 -16.74 12.93
N VAL A 222 -12.59 -17.99 12.82
CA VAL A 222 -13.41 -19.10 12.34
C VAL A 222 -13.93 -19.89 13.52
N VAL A 223 -15.23 -19.77 13.77
CA VAL A 223 -15.92 -20.44 14.88
C VAL A 223 -16.25 -21.87 14.49
N GLU A 224 -15.90 -22.82 15.37
CA GLU A 224 -16.15 -24.27 15.19
C GLU A 224 -15.55 -24.88 13.91
N GLY A 225 -14.63 -24.17 13.25
CA GLY A 225 -14.04 -24.62 11.99
C GLY A 225 -15.00 -24.58 10.80
N ASP A 226 -16.12 -23.86 10.92
CA ASP A 226 -17.10 -23.68 9.84
C ASP A 226 -16.87 -22.32 9.14
N PRO A 227 -16.36 -22.32 7.89
CA PRO A 227 -16.11 -21.10 7.12
C PRO A 227 -17.33 -20.23 6.85
N VAL A 228 -18.53 -20.81 6.89
CA VAL A 228 -19.80 -20.11 6.59
C VAL A 228 -20.64 -19.88 7.85
N ASN A 229 -20.06 -20.10 9.03
CA ASN A 229 -20.74 -19.83 10.29
C ASN A 229 -21.10 -18.33 10.38
N PRO A 230 -22.37 -17.98 10.59
CA PRO A 230 -22.80 -16.58 10.70
C PRO A 230 -22.19 -15.86 11.91
N ASN A 231 -21.65 -16.61 12.88
CA ASN A 231 -20.96 -16.06 14.05
C ASN A 231 -19.46 -15.82 13.82
N ASN A 232 -18.94 -16.10 12.63
CA ASN A 232 -17.55 -15.77 12.30
C ASN A 232 -17.32 -14.27 12.44
N ALA A 233 -16.37 -13.90 13.30
CA ALA A 233 -16.05 -12.50 13.55
C ALA A 233 -15.10 -12.02 12.46
N PHE A 234 -15.57 -11.09 11.62
CA PHE A 234 -14.72 -10.36 10.69
C PHE A 234 -14.23 -9.10 11.37
N TRP A 235 -12.99 -8.75 11.14
CA TRP A 235 -12.47 -7.45 11.49
C TRP A 235 -11.84 -6.80 10.26
N TRP A 236 -12.31 -5.59 9.96
CA TRP A 236 -11.76 -4.75 8.91
C TRP A 236 -10.95 -3.64 9.57
N SER A 237 -9.72 -3.39 9.10
CA SER A 237 -8.93 -2.27 9.61
C SER A 237 -9.55 -0.91 9.26
N ASP A 238 -9.25 0.10 10.08
CA ASP A 238 -9.64 1.49 9.76
C ASP A 238 -8.99 1.99 8.48
N GLN A 239 -7.80 1.48 8.13
CA GLN A 239 -7.16 1.76 6.86
C GLN A 239 -8.00 1.25 5.68
N PHE A 240 -8.55 0.03 5.76
CA PHE A 240 -9.40 -0.52 4.70
C PHE A 240 -10.63 0.36 4.48
N ARG A 241 -11.29 0.76 5.57
CA ARG A 241 -12.43 1.68 5.54
C ARG A 241 -12.07 3.00 4.87
N ARG A 242 -10.96 3.64 5.28
CA ARG A 242 -10.49 4.91 4.70
C ARG A 242 -10.21 4.80 3.20
N VAL A 243 -9.55 3.72 2.77
CA VAL A 243 -9.24 3.50 1.35
C VAL A 243 -10.52 3.39 0.50
N LEU A 244 -11.55 2.72 1.03
CA LEU A 244 -12.86 2.64 0.39
C LEU A 244 -13.72 3.91 0.56
N GLY A 245 -13.34 4.83 1.43
CA GLY A 245 -14.02 6.10 1.69
C GLY A 245 -15.04 6.07 2.84
N TYR A 246 -15.04 5.00 3.65
CA TYR A 246 -15.86 4.87 4.85
C TYR A 246 -15.13 5.41 6.09
N LYS A 247 -15.90 5.86 7.08
CA LYS A 247 -15.36 6.55 8.26
C LYS A 247 -14.93 5.60 9.37
N ASP A 248 -15.80 4.67 9.75
CA ASP A 248 -15.66 3.81 10.92
C ASP A 248 -16.59 2.57 10.81
N GLU A 249 -16.61 1.73 11.84
CA GLU A 249 -17.40 0.50 11.90
C GLU A 249 -18.92 0.72 11.77
N THR A 250 -19.44 1.92 12.07
CA THR A 250 -20.87 2.20 11.91
C THR A 250 -21.28 2.33 10.44
N ASP A 251 -20.34 2.72 9.58
CA ASP A 251 -20.52 2.98 8.15
C ASP A 251 -19.97 1.83 7.27
N PHE A 252 -19.06 1.01 7.82
CA PHE A 252 -18.59 -0.25 7.23
C PHE A 252 -18.43 -1.33 8.33
N PRO A 253 -19.50 -2.09 8.62
CA PRO A 253 -19.52 -3.04 9.73
C PRO A 253 -18.56 -4.23 9.60
N ASN A 254 -18.22 -4.82 10.74
CA ASN A 254 -17.35 -5.98 10.90
C ASN A 254 -18.07 -7.30 10.56
N VAL A 255 -18.58 -7.40 9.33
CA VAL A 255 -19.29 -8.58 8.81
C VAL A 255 -18.88 -8.88 7.37
N LEU A 256 -19.04 -10.14 6.95
CA LEU A 256 -18.73 -10.57 5.58
C LEU A 256 -19.50 -9.77 4.52
N SER A 257 -20.78 -9.45 4.78
CA SER A 257 -21.64 -8.75 3.82
C SER A 257 -21.13 -7.35 3.47
N SER A 258 -20.43 -6.67 4.40
CA SER A 258 -19.83 -5.35 4.10
C SER A 258 -18.82 -5.44 2.96
N TRP A 259 -18.05 -6.54 2.90
CA TRP A 259 -17.14 -6.82 1.79
C TRP A 259 -17.88 -7.40 0.58
N SER A 260 -18.71 -8.44 0.76
CA SER A 260 -19.31 -9.15 -0.39
C SER A 260 -20.29 -8.28 -1.18
N ASP A 261 -21.05 -7.40 -0.52
CA ASP A 261 -22.01 -6.50 -1.16
C ASP A 261 -21.32 -5.32 -1.90
N SER A 262 -20.03 -5.12 -1.61
CA SER A 262 -19.19 -4.12 -2.25
C SER A 262 -18.45 -4.67 -3.46
N LEU A 263 -18.44 -5.99 -3.70
CA LEU A 263 -17.81 -6.60 -4.86
C LEU A 263 -18.51 -6.17 -6.17
N HIS A 264 -17.73 -6.04 -7.23
CA HIS A 264 -18.29 -5.85 -8.57
C HIS A 264 -19.10 -7.09 -8.98
N PRO A 265 -20.26 -6.95 -9.65
CA PRO A 265 -21.13 -8.08 -10.00
C PRO A 265 -20.43 -9.22 -10.74
N GLU A 266 -19.48 -8.90 -11.63
CA GLU A 266 -18.70 -9.90 -12.38
C GLU A 266 -17.66 -10.64 -11.52
N ASP A 267 -17.21 -10.05 -10.41
CA ASP A 267 -16.14 -10.59 -9.57
C ASP A 267 -16.69 -11.28 -8.31
N ALA A 268 -17.94 -11.01 -7.95
CA ALA A 268 -18.53 -11.40 -6.66
C ALA A 268 -18.51 -12.91 -6.42
N GLU A 269 -19.10 -13.69 -7.34
CA GLU A 269 -19.18 -15.15 -7.22
C GLU A 269 -17.79 -15.79 -7.11
N LYS A 270 -16.88 -15.41 -8.01
CA LYS A 270 -15.51 -15.93 -8.03
C LYS A 270 -14.73 -15.60 -6.75
N SER A 271 -14.87 -14.38 -6.23
CA SER A 271 -14.13 -13.92 -5.06
C SER A 271 -14.60 -14.60 -3.78
N VAL A 272 -15.93 -14.73 -3.61
CA VAL A 272 -16.51 -15.44 -2.47
C VAL A 272 -16.15 -16.92 -2.52
N GLN A 273 -16.26 -17.55 -3.70
CA GLN A 273 -15.92 -18.96 -3.85
C GLN A 273 -14.43 -19.22 -3.53
N ALA A 274 -13.53 -18.35 -3.97
CA ALA A 274 -12.11 -18.48 -3.66
C ALA A 274 -11.82 -18.43 -2.15
N LEU A 275 -12.53 -17.59 -1.39
CA LEU A 275 -12.41 -17.57 0.07
C LEU A 275 -12.94 -18.86 0.70
N VAL A 276 -14.09 -19.36 0.23
CA VAL A 276 -14.68 -20.62 0.69
C VAL A 276 -13.76 -21.81 0.39
N ASP A 277 -13.21 -21.88 -0.81
CA ASP A 277 -12.28 -22.94 -1.22
C ASP A 277 -11.01 -22.94 -0.37
N TYR A 278 -10.45 -21.75 -0.12
CA TYR A 278 -9.28 -21.59 0.74
C TYR A 278 -9.54 -22.04 2.18
N LEU A 279 -10.67 -21.64 2.77
CA LEU A 279 -11.02 -22.02 4.14
C LEU A 279 -11.26 -23.53 4.25
N ASN A 280 -11.87 -24.15 3.22
CA ASN A 280 -12.11 -25.60 3.16
C ASN A 280 -10.88 -26.45 2.77
N ASP A 281 -9.74 -25.85 2.46
CA ASP A 281 -8.51 -26.59 2.24
C ASP A 281 -7.82 -26.97 3.55
N TYR A 282 -8.14 -28.16 4.06
CA TYR A 282 -7.50 -28.72 5.25
C TYR A 282 -6.04 -29.16 5.03
N SER A 283 -5.55 -29.18 3.79
CA SER A 283 -4.15 -29.56 3.52
C SER A 283 -3.16 -28.44 3.86
N GLY A 284 -3.64 -27.19 3.94
CA GLY A 284 -2.82 -26.00 4.19
C GLY A 284 -1.83 -25.68 3.05
N ARG A 285 -2.09 -26.17 1.83
CA ARG A 285 -1.21 -25.95 0.67
C ARG A 285 -1.70 -24.84 -0.25
N SER A 286 -3.00 -24.52 -0.20
CA SER A 286 -3.55 -23.39 -0.91
C SER A 286 -3.05 -22.07 -0.33
N THR A 287 -2.98 -21.06 -1.19
CA THR A 287 -2.71 -19.67 -0.81
C THR A 287 -3.94 -18.86 -1.15
N PHE A 288 -4.29 -17.89 -0.30
CA PHE A 288 -5.36 -16.95 -0.61
C PHE A 288 -4.73 -15.70 -1.21
N ASP A 289 -4.85 -15.54 -2.52
CA ASP A 289 -4.35 -14.40 -3.27
C ASP A 289 -5.28 -14.15 -4.46
N ILE A 290 -6.13 -13.13 -4.34
CA ILE A 290 -7.16 -12.82 -5.34
C ILE A 290 -7.19 -11.34 -5.66
N GLU A 291 -7.56 -11.02 -6.90
CA GLU A 291 -7.78 -9.67 -7.38
C GLU A 291 -9.24 -9.49 -7.78
N TYR A 292 -9.85 -8.40 -7.33
CA TYR A 292 -11.27 -8.11 -7.56
C TYR A 292 -11.54 -6.61 -7.51
N ARG A 293 -12.67 -6.18 -8.06
CA ARG A 293 -13.11 -4.79 -7.96
C ARG A 293 -14.02 -4.59 -6.75
N LEU A 294 -13.74 -3.56 -5.95
CA LEU A 294 -14.63 -3.08 -4.89
C LEU A 294 -15.22 -1.73 -5.23
N ARG A 295 -16.48 -1.56 -4.87
CA ARG A 295 -17.20 -0.30 -4.90
C ARG A 295 -16.79 0.55 -3.70
N LYS A 296 -16.32 1.76 -3.98
CA LYS A 296 -16.08 2.81 -2.98
C LYS A 296 -17.39 3.45 -2.53
N LYS A 297 -17.34 4.22 -1.44
CA LYS A 297 -18.48 4.98 -0.94
C LYS A 297 -19.08 5.96 -1.95
N ASP A 298 -18.26 6.47 -2.88
CA ASP A 298 -18.68 7.36 -3.96
C ASP A 298 -19.35 6.62 -5.15
N GLY A 299 -19.42 5.29 -5.10
CA GLY A 299 -19.99 4.43 -6.15
C GLY A 299 -19.00 4.00 -7.23
N THR A 300 -17.77 4.51 -7.24
CA THR A 300 -16.75 4.12 -8.20
C THR A 300 -16.15 2.75 -7.85
N TYR A 301 -15.74 1.98 -8.87
CA TYR A 301 -15.05 0.71 -8.68
C TYR A 301 -13.55 0.89 -8.79
N ARG A 302 -12.81 0.22 -7.90
CA ARG A 302 -11.34 0.15 -7.91
C ARG A 302 -10.87 -1.28 -7.78
N TRP A 303 -9.71 -1.58 -8.35
CA TRP A 303 -9.09 -2.88 -8.27
C TRP A 303 -8.34 -3.04 -6.96
N PHE A 304 -8.60 -4.15 -6.28
CA PHE A 304 -7.94 -4.53 -5.04
C PHE A 304 -7.35 -5.92 -5.18
N ARG A 305 -6.22 -6.15 -4.51
CA ARG A 305 -5.64 -7.47 -4.30
C ARG A 305 -5.75 -7.82 -2.83
N ALA A 306 -6.37 -8.94 -2.51
CA ALA A 306 -6.44 -9.48 -1.16
C ALA A 306 -5.53 -10.69 -1.02
N ARG A 307 -4.72 -10.68 0.03
CA ARG A 307 -3.92 -11.84 0.46
C ARG A 307 -4.28 -12.21 1.88
N GLY A 308 -4.16 -13.49 2.22
CA GLY A 308 -4.46 -13.98 3.56
C GLY A 308 -3.76 -15.29 3.88
N GLU A 309 -3.45 -15.46 5.16
CA GLU A 309 -2.83 -16.65 5.73
C GLU A 309 -3.66 -17.17 6.90
N ALA A 310 -3.87 -18.48 6.92
CA ALA A 310 -4.70 -19.16 7.90
C ALA A 310 -3.83 -19.82 8.99
N ALA A 311 -4.08 -19.45 10.24
CA ALA A 311 -3.66 -20.23 11.39
C ALA A 311 -4.60 -21.44 11.54
N ARG A 312 -4.07 -22.64 11.34
CA ARG A 312 -4.83 -23.90 11.37
C ARG A 312 -4.46 -24.76 12.58
N ASN A 313 -5.40 -25.56 13.06
CA ASN A 313 -5.14 -26.54 14.11
C ASN A 313 -4.41 -27.79 13.55
N SER A 314 -4.10 -28.76 14.42
CA SER A 314 -3.40 -30.00 14.04
C SER A 314 -4.12 -30.85 12.99
N ASN A 315 -5.42 -30.66 12.81
CA ASN A 315 -6.25 -31.37 11.83
C ASN A 315 -6.44 -30.56 10.53
N GLY A 316 -5.76 -29.41 10.39
CA GLY A 316 -5.85 -28.55 9.21
C GLY A 316 -7.05 -27.59 9.20
N VAL A 317 -7.88 -27.61 10.24
CA VAL A 317 -9.06 -26.74 10.34
C VAL A 317 -8.62 -25.31 10.62
N PRO A 318 -9.08 -24.29 9.86
CA PRO A 318 -8.73 -22.90 10.11
C PRO A 318 -9.36 -22.41 11.41
N LEU A 319 -8.56 -21.73 12.23
CA LEU A 319 -9.00 -21.07 13.46
C LEU A 319 -9.07 -19.55 13.27
N ARG A 320 -8.14 -19.01 12.49
CA ARG A 320 -8.05 -17.58 12.20
C ARG A 320 -7.43 -17.36 10.84
N VAL A 321 -7.90 -16.38 10.09
CA VAL A 321 -7.29 -15.93 8.84
C VAL A 321 -6.99 -14.46 8.96
N ALA A 322 -5.74 -14.09 8.76
CA ALA A 322 -5.31 -12.69 8.77
C ALA A 322 -4.65 -12.37 7.44
N GLY A 323 -4.86 -11.15 6.97
CA GLY A 323 -4.40 -10.78 5.65
C GLY A 323 -4.41 -9.28 5.40
N THR A 324 -4.17 -8.93 4.15
CA THR A 324 -4.15 -7.55 3.69
C THR A 324 -4.93 -7.37 2.40
N ILE A 325 -5.45 -6.17 2.19
CA ILE A 325 -6.10 -5.73 0.96
C ILE A 325 -5.39 -4.46 0.48
N ARG A 326 -4.95 -4.45 -0.77
CA ARG A 326 -4.21 -3.32 -1.35
C ARG A 326 -4.91 -2.81 -2.60
N ASP A 327 -5.02 -1.48 -2.77
CA ASP A 327 -5.49 -0.87 -4.02
C ASP A 327 -4.40 -1.03 -5.09
N ILE A 328 -4.71 -1.78 -6.15
CA ILE A 328 -3.84 -2.06 -7.29
C ILE A 328 -4.34 -1.38 -8.57
N THR A 329 -5.26 -0.43 -8.46
CA THR A 329 -5.87 0.25 -9.61
C THR A 329 -4.81 0.96 -10.47
N PHE A 330 -3.82 1.59 -9.83
CA PHE A 330 -2.72 2.21 -10.56
C PHE A 330 -1.92 1.20 -11.37
N GLU A 331 -1.61 0.03 -10.79
CA GLU A 331 -0.85 -1.04 -11.43
C GLU A 331 -1.62 -1.62 -12.62
N LYS A 332 -2.93 -1.85 -12.45
CA LYS A 332 -3.82 -2.31 -13.54
C LYS A 332 -3.92 -1.30 -14.67
N ASN A 333 -4.11 -0.02 -14.34
CA ASN A 333 -4.19 1.05 -15.35
C ASN A 333 -2.86 1.22 -16.09
N LYS A 334 -1.73 1.10 -15.39
CA LYS A 334 -0.39 1.16 -16.02
C LYS A 334 -0.21 0.00 -17.00
N ALA A 335 -0.52 -1.23 -16.60
CA ALA A 335 -0.41 -2.39 -17.48
C ALA A 335 -1.29 -2.24 -18.74
N GLN A 336 -2.56 -1.83 -18.56
CA GLN A 336 -3.47 -1.60 -19.69
C GLN A 336 -3.01 -0.46 -20.61
N ALA A 337 -2.45 0.62 -20.06
CA ALA A 337 -1.93 1.72 -20.85
C ALA A 337 -0.73 1.27 -21.71
N VAL A 338 0.18 0.48 -21.14
CA VAL A 338 1.33 -0.09 -21.87
C VAL A 338 0.85 -1.00 -23.01
N ASP A 339 -0.09 -1.92 -22.74
CA ASP A 339 -0.65 -2.80 -23.76
C ASP A 339 -1.34 -2.02 -24.88
N SER A 340 -2.09 -0.97 -24.55
CA SER A 340 -2.73 -0.10 -25.54
C SER A 340 -1.71 0.64 -26.40
N ILE A 341 -0.63 1.15 -25.81
CA ILE A 341 0.44 1.84 -26.55
C ILE A 341 1.14 0.86 -27.50
N ILE A 342 1.44 -0.35 -27.06
CA ILE A 342 2.06 -1.39 -27.90
C ILE A 342 1.17 -1.72 -29.10
N ASN A 343 -0.14 -1.88 -28.89
CA ASN A 343 -1.09 -2.15 -29.98
C ASN A 343 -1.19 -0.98 -30.97
N GLN A 344 -1.23 0.26 -30.48
CA GLN A 344 -1.25 1.46 -31.34
C GLN A 344 0.04 1.59 -32.17
N ILE A 345 1.21 1.30 -31.59
CA ILE A 345 2.48 1.35 -32.34
C ILE A 345 2.54 0.24 -33.38
N SER A 346 2.03 -0.97 -33.08
CA SER A 346 1.93 -2.05 -34.06
C SER A 346 1.09 -1.63 -35.28
N GLN A 347 -0.08 -1.02 -35.04
CA GLN A 347 -0.92 -0.49 -36.12
C GLN A 347 -0.23 0.61 -36.92
N LEU A 348 0.51 1.51 -36.25
CA LEU A 348 1.29 2.55 -36.92
C LEU A 348 2.39 1.94 -37.81
N SER A 349 3.08 0.89 -37.36
CA SER A 349 4.10 0.19 -38.15
C SER A 349 3.53 -0.39 -39.44
N THR A 350 2.38 -1.06 -39.36
CA THR A 350 1.70 -1.58 -40.55
C THR A 350 1.29 -0.47 -41.52
N ALA A 351 0.77 0.65 -41.00
CA ALA A 351 0.40 1.79 -41.85
C ALA A 351 1.62 2.44 -42.54
N ILE A 352 2.78 2.48 -41.87
CA ILE A 352 4.04 2.95 -42.46
C ILE A 352 4.51 2.04 -43.59
N GLU A 353 4.44 0.71 -43.42
CA GLU A 353 4.80 -0.25 -44.46
C GLU A 353 3.91 -0.10 -45.70
N GLU A 354 2.59 0.00 -45.51
CA GLU A 354 1.63 0.23 -46.61
C GLU A 354 1.90 1.56 -47.33
N MET A 355 2.20 2.62 -46.58
CA MET A 355 2.50 3.93 -47.15
C MET A 355 3.83 3.94 -47.93
N THR A 356 4.84 3.21 -47.45
CA THR A 356 6.14 3.04 -48.14
C THR A 356 5.94 2.35 -49.49
N GLN A 357 5.17 1.25 -49.52
CA GLN A 357 4.81 0.57 -50.78
C GLN A 357 4.02 1.49 -51.72
N GLY A 358 3.11 2.29 -51.17
CA GLY A 358 2.35 3.28 -51.93
C GLY A 358 3.26 4.31 -52.61
N ILE A 359 4.27 4.82 -51.91
CA ILE A 359 5.24 5.79 -52.47
C ILE A 359 6.13 5.16 -53.54
N GLU A 360 6.63 3.94 -53.33
CA GLU A 360 7.40 3.23 -54.34
C GLU A 360 6.60 3.11 -55.66
N SER A 361 5.32 2.78 -55.55
CA SER A 361 4.39 2.70 -56.69
C SER A 361 4.17 4.07 -57.36
N VAL A 362 3.94 5.13 -56.58
CA VAL A 362 3.79 6.51 -57.10
C VAL A 362 5.04 6.97 -57.83
N THR A 363 6.22 6.65 -57.31
CA THR A 363 7.52 6.96 -57.92
C THR A 363 7.67 6.24 -59.26
N ALA A 364 7.36 4.93 -59.30
CA ALA A 364 7.40 4.15 -60.53
C ALA A 364 6.45 4.71 -61.60
N HIS A 365 5.21 5.05 -61.23
CA HIS A 365 4.24 5.65 -62.15
C HIS A 365 4.69 7.03 -62.65
N ALA A 366 5.33 7.85 -61.82
CA ALA A 366 5.86 9.14 -62.26
C ALA A 366 6.96 8.96 -63.33
N GLN A 367 7.83 7.96 -63.15
CA GLN A 367 8.88 7.61 -64.11
C GLN A 367 8.29 7.14 -65.46
N GLU A 368 7.28 6.27 -65.41
CA GLU A 368 6.56 5.80 -66.60
C GLU A 368 5.84 6.94 -67.32
N LEU A 369 5.22 7.85 -66.56
CA LEU A 369 4.52 9.01 -67.11
C LEU A 369 5.47 9.97 -67.82
N ALA A 370 6.65 10.24 -67.25
CA ALA A 370 7.69 11.06 -67.87
C ALA A 370 8.16 10.46 -69.21
N SER A 371 8.37 9.13 -69.25
CA SER A 371 8.72 8.43 -70.48
C SER A 371 7.62 8.51 -71.55
N ALA A 372 6.36 8.34 -71.14
CA ALA A 372 5.20 8.48 -72.04
C ALA A 372 5.04 9.91 -72.60
N GLN A 373 5.35 10.93 -71.80
CA GLN A 373 5.36 12.33 -72.22
C GLN A 373 6.44 12.60 -73.27
N GLU A 374 7.65 12.06 -73.09
CA GLU A 374 8.74 12.20 -74.06
C GLU A 374 8.36 11.59 -75.42
N HIS A 375 7.82 10.37 -75.40
CA HIS A 375 7.32 9.71 -76.61
C HIS A 375 6.17 10.47 -77.28
N SER A 376 5.22 10.98 -76.50
CA SER A 376 4.09 11.77 -77.01
C SER A 376 4.55 13.08 -77.63
N THR A 377 5.54 13.75 -77.02
CA THR A 377 6.15 14.97 -77.55
C THR A 377 6.83 14.71 -78.89
N ALA A 378 7.60 13.63 -78.98
CA ALA A 378 8.27 13.24 -80.22
C ALA A 378 7.25 12.92 -81.33
N ALA A 379 6.17 12.20 -81.00
CA ALA A 379 5.09 11.89 -81.94
C ALA A 379 4.36 13.17 -82.42
N ALA A 380 4.00 14.06 -81.50
CA ALA A 380 3.35 15.34 -81.82
C ALA A 380 4.22 16.21 -82.74
N LYS A 381 5.53 16.34 -82.42
CA LYS A 381 6.49 17.05 -83.28
C LYS A 381 6.59 16.42 -84.68
N LYS A 382 6.59 15.09 -84.77
CA LYS A 382 6.61 14.39 -86.07
C LYS A 382 5.36 14.68 -86.88
N VAL A 383 4.18 14.62 -86.27
CA VAL A 383 2.91 15.00 -86.93
C VAL A 383 2.99 16.44 -87.43
N LYS A 384 3.45 17.39 -86.60
CA LYS A 384 3.61 18.81 -87.00
C LYS A 384 4.48 18.96 -88.25
N THR A 385 5.62 18.27 -88.30
CA THR A 385 6.52 18.28 -89.45
C THR A 385 5.85 17.70 -90.70
N THR A 386 5.22 16.53 -90.60
CA THR A 386 4.54 15.88 -91.74
C THR A 386 3.33 16.69 -92.22
N THR A 387 2.59 17.34 -91.32
CA THR A 387 1.49 18.26 -91.66
C THR A 387 2.02 19.46 -92.47
N ASN A 388 3.16 20.02 -92.10
CA ASN A 388 3.80 21.11 -92.85
C ASN A 388 4.31 20.66 -94.22
N GLU A 389 4.92 19.48 -94.32
CA GLU A 389 5.32 18.90 -95.60
C GLU A 389 4.11 18.65 -96.51
N THR A 390 3.01 18.12 -95.96
CA THR A 390 1.77 17.88 -96.71
C THR A 390 1.14 19.19 -97.16
N ARG A 391 1.22 20.27 -96.36
CA ARG A 391 0.78 21.61 -96.75
C ARG A 391 1.56 22.12 -97.96
N ASN A 392 2.89 22.00 -97.95
CA ASN A 392 3.73 22.38 -99.08
C ASN A 392 3.37 21.62 -100.36
N ILE A 393 3.07 20.32 -100.26
CA ILE A 393 2.62 19.51 -101.40
C ILE A 393 1.25 19.98 -101.90
N SER A 394 0.31 20.26 -100.99
CA SER A 394 -1.03 20.76 -101.32
C SER A 394 -0.96 22.10 -102.06
N ASP A 395 -0.12 23.02 -101.58
CA ASP A 395 0.12 24.33 -102.21
C ASP A 395 0.70 24.18 -103.61
N PHE A 396 1.62 23.23 -103.81
CA PHE A 396 2.17 22.92 -105.13
C PHE A 396 1.10 22.38 -106.09
N ILE A 397 0.25 21.45 -105.63
CA ILE A 397 -0.86 20.90 -106.45
C ILE A 397 -1.86 22.00 -106.80
N LYS A 398 -2.18 22.89 -105.86
CA LYS A 398 -3.04 24.06 -106.09
C LYS A 398 -2.46 24.97 -107.17
N GLY A 399 -1.15 25.23 -107.12
CA GLY A 399 -0.44 25.98 -108.17
C GLY A 399 -0.51 25.31 -109.55
N ILE A 400 -0.35 23.98 -109.62
CA ILE A 400 -0.52 23.21 -110.87
C ILE A 400 -1.96 23.31 -111.38
N ALA A 401 -2.95 23.18 -110.49
CA ALA A 401 -4.36 23.29 -110.83
C ALA A 401 -4.69 24.68 -111.41
N ASP A 402 -4.19 25.75 -110.80
CA ASP A 402 -4.37 27.12 -111.29
C ASP A 402 -3.74 27.32 -112.68
N GLN A 403 -2.52 26.82 -112.90
CA GLN A 403 -1.86 26.87 -114.21
C GLN A 403 -2.60 26.03 -115.26
N THR A 404 -3.07 24.84 -114.89
CA THR A 404 -3.83 23.95 -115.78
C THR A 404 -5.17 24.56 -116.17
N ASN A 405 -5.83 25.25 -115.23
CA ASN A 405 -7.05 26.00 -115.47
C ASN A 405 -6.81 27.15 -116.47
N LEU A 406 -5.69 27.88 -116.36
CA LEU A 406 -5.28 28.91 -117.32
C LEU A 406 -4.96 28.33 -118.71
N LEU A 407 -4.25 27.20 -118.78
CA LEU A 407 -3.97 26.50 -120.04
C LEU A 407 -5.26 26.02 -120.72
N GLY A 408 -6.17 25.42 -119.95
CA GLY A 408 -7.50 25.02 -120.42
C GLY A 408 -8.32 26.21 -120.93
N LEU A 409 -8.27 27.36 -120.24
CA LEU A 409 -8.91 28.59 -120.69
C LEU A 409 -8.36 29.07 -122.03
N ASN A 410 -7.03 29.13 -122.17
CA ASN A 410 -6.37 29.54 -123.42
C ASN A 410 -6.70 28.57 -124.57
N ALA A 411 -6.71 27.26 -124.31
CA ALA A 411 -7.08 26.25 -125.28
C ALA A 411 -8.56 26.34 -125.69
N SER A 412 -9.48 26.61 -124.76
CA SER A 412 -10.90 26.85 -125.07
C SER A 412 -11.09 28.11 -125.93
N ILE A 413 -10.31 29.17 -125.71
CA ILE A 413 -10.34 30.39 -126.53
C ILE A 413 -9.86 30.09 -127.95
N GLU A 414 -8.74 29.39 -128.11
CA GLU A 414 -8.19 29.07 -129.43
C GLU A 414 -9.08 28.06 -130.19
N ALA A 415 -9.68 27.09 -129.48
CA ALA A 415 -10.69 26.19 -130.03
C ALA A 415 -11.93 26.95 -130.53
N ALA A 416 -12.40 27.98 -129.81
CA ALA A 416 -13.48 28.84 -130.28
C ALA A 416 -13.09 29.66 -131.51
N ARG A 417 -11.81 30.07 -131.61
CA ARG A 417 -11.25 30.83 -132.73
C ARG A 417 -11.14 29.99 -134.02
N ALA A 418 -10.90 28.68 -133.90
CA ALA A 418 -10.80 27.74 -135.02
C ALA A 418 -12.16 27.31 -135.61
N GLY A 419 -13.29 27.78 -135.08
CA GLY A 419 -14.63 27.53 -135.64
C GLY A 419 -15.04 26.06 -135.60
N GLU A 420 -15.63 25.54 -136.69
CA GLU A 420 -16.09 24.13 -136.75
C GLU A 420 -14.95 23.11 -136.56
N GLN A 421 -13.73 23.43 -136.99
CA GLN A 421 -12.56 22.55 -136.85
C GLN A 421 -12.04 22.46 -135.40
N GLY A 422 -12.42 23.41 -134.54
CA GLY A 422 -11.99 23.49 -133.14
C GLY A 422 -12.95 22.86 -132.13
N GLN A 423 -14.16 22.43 -132.53
CA GLN A 423 -15.19 22.00 -131.58
C GLN A 423 -14.77 20.82 -130.71
N GLY A 424 -14.08 19.82 -131.28
CA GLY A 424 -13.57 18.68 -130.51
C GLY A 424 -12.53 19.10 -129.46
N PHE A 425 -11.65 20.04 -129.79
CA PHE A 425 -10.65 20.58 -128.85
C PHE A 425 -11.29 21.42 -127.75
N GLY A 426 -12.36 22.16 -128.04
CA GLY A 426 -13.07 22.97 -127.05
C GLY A 426 -13.75 22.14 -125.96
N VAL A 427 -14.27 20.96 -126.30
CA VAL A 427 -14.83 20.01 -125.32
C VAL A 427 -13.74 19.52 -124.36
N VAL A 428 -12.58 19.10 -124.90
CA VAL A 428 -11.45 18.64 -124.09
C VAL A 428 -10.91 19.76 -123.21
N ALA A 429 -10.75 20.97 -123.74
CA ALA A 429 -10.26 22.12 -122.97
C ALA A 429 -11.20 22.51 -121.82
N ASN A 430 -12.52 22.45 -122.03
CA ASN A 430 -13.50 22.66 -120.96
C ASN A 430 -13.45 21.55 -119.89
N GLU A 431 -13.27 20.29 -120.29
CA GLU A 431 -13.14 19.17 -119.34
C GLU A 431 -11.86 19.28 -118.50
N VAL A 432 -10.73 19.62 -119.12
CA VAL A 432 -9.45 19.91 -118.43
C VAL A 432 -9.62 21.05 -117.42
N ARG A 433 -10.34 22.12 -117.81
CA ARG A 433 -10.60 23.26 -116.93
C ARG A 433 -11.47 22.87 -115.72
N LYS A 434 -12.48 22.02 -115.94
CA LYS A 434 -13.34 21.49 -114.88
C LYS A 434 -12.57 20.60 -113.90
N LEU A 435 -11.68 19.75 -114.40
CA LEU A 435 -10.79 18.93 -113.58
C LEU A 435 -9.85 19.80 -112.75
N ALA A 436 -9.26 20.83 -113.35
CA ALA A 436 -8.37 21.78 -112.67
C ALA A 436 -9.08 22.52 -111.53
N LEU A 437 -10.30 23.03 -111.77
CA LEU A 437 -11.12 23.64 -110.71
C LEU A 437 -11.47 22.63 -109.60
N GLY A 438 -11.75 21.37 -109.95
CA GLY A 438 -11.97 20.30 -108.99
C GLY A 438 -10.73 20.02 -108.12
N SER A 439 -9.54 20.02 -108.70
CA SER A 439 -8.26 19.86 -107.97
C SER A 439 -7.97 21.05 -107.05
N ALA A 440 -8.28 22.28 -107.47
CA ALA A 440 -8.13 23.47 -106.64
C ALA A 440 -9.10 23.46 -105.43
N ASP A 441 -10.35 23.01 -105.62
CA ASP A 441 -11.30 22.87 -104.51
C ASP A 441 -10.90 21.75 -103.53
N ALA A 442 -10.41 20.61 -104.06
CA ALA A 442 -9.92 19.51 -103.23
C ALA A 442 -8.70 19.92 -102.38
N THR A 443 -7.73 20.62 -102.96
CA THR A 443 -6.56 21.14 -102.22
C THR A 443 -6.94 22.16 -101.17
N LYS A 444 -7.94 23.02 -101.43
CA LYS A 444 -8.49 23.95 -100.43
C LYS A 444 -9.12 23.23 -99.22
N LYS A 445 -9.81 22.12 -99.45
CA LYS A 445 -10.34 21.27 -98.36
C LYS A 445 -9.22 20.61 -97.55
N ILE A 446 -8.19 20.10 -98.23
CA ILE A 446 -6.98 19.56 -97.57
C ILE A 446 -6.31 20.63 -96.70
N GLU A 447 -6.15 21.85 -97.21
CA GLU A 447 -5.57 22.98 -96.48
C GLU A 447 -6.34 23.28 -95.17
N GLY A 448 -7.67 23.24 -95.23
CA GLY A 448 -8.54 23.35 -94.04
C GLY A 448 -8.27 22.26 -93.00
N SER A 449 -8.25 20.99 -93.40
CA SER A 449 -7.95 19.87 -92.50
C SER A 449 -6.53 19.93 -91.91
N LEU A 450 -5.54 20.39 -92.67
CA LEU A 450 -4.17 20.56 -92.18
C LEU A 450 -4.07 21.69 -91.13
N ASN A 451 -4.85 22.76 -91.27
CA ASN A 451 -4.93 23.83 -90.27
C ASN A 451 -5.52 23.30 -88.96
N GLU A 452 -6.61 22.53 -89.02
CA GLU A 452 -7.19 21.87 -87.84
C GLU A 452 -6.20 20.91 -87.18
N MET A 453 -5.49 20.08 -87.96
CA MET A 453 -4.43 19.21 -87.42
C MET A 453 -3.32 20.00 -86.72
N THR A 454 -2.92 21.15 -87.28
CA THR A 454 -1.87 21.98 -86.67
C THR A 454 -2.33 22.51 -85.31
N SER A 455 -3.58 22.98 -85.22
CA SER A 455 -4.17 23.46 -83.97
C SER A 455 -4.26 22.35 -82.90
N LEU A 456 -4.73 21.15 -83.29
CA LEU A 456 -4.83 20.01 -82.37
C LEU A 456 -3.45 19.56 -81.86
N VAL A 457 -2.43 19.58 -82.70
CA VAL A 457 -1.07 19.23 -82.29
C VAL A 457 -0.50 20.27 -81.33
N ASP A 458 -0.79 21.56 -81.54
CA ASP A 458 -0.37 22.61 -80.61
C ASP A 458 -1.07 22.46 -79.24
N GLU A 459 -2.36 22.12 -79.20
CA GLU A 459 -3.07 21.79 -77.96
C GLU A 459 -2.47 20.57 -77.24
N ILE A 460 -2.15 19.50 -77.99
CA ILE A 460 -1.49 18.30 -77.43
C ILE A 460 -0.15 18.67 -76.77
N LEU A 461 0.66 19.51 -77.42
CA LEU A 461 1.95 19.93 -76.85
C LEU A 461 1.78 20.73 -75.55
N VAL A 462 0.80 21.65 -75.50
CA VAL A 462 0.48 22.38 -74.27
C VAL A 462 0.06 21.44 -73.15
N HIS A 463 -0.78 20.44 -73.45
CA HIS A 463 -1.19 19.45 -72.45
C HIS A 463 -0.02 18.61 -71.94
N ILE A 464 0.90 18.20 -72.82
CA ILE A 464 2.09 17.46 -72.41
C ILE A 464 2.98 18.31 -71.49
N ASP A 465 3.20 19.59 -71.81
CA ASP A 465 3.97 20.50 -70.94
C ASP A 465 3.33 20.61 -69.54
N THR A 466 2.00 20.81 -69.46
CA THR A 466 1.31 20.85 -68.16
C THR A 466 1.41 19.53 -67.40
N MET A 467 1.36 18.37 -68.09
CA MET A 467 1.56 17.08 -67.41
C MET A 467 3.00 16.93 -66.92
N SER A 468 3.99 17.46 -67.64
CA SER A 468 5.40 17.42 -67.23
C SER A 468 5.62 18.20 -65.94
N ASP A 469 5.07 19.40 -65.83
CA ASP A 469 5.11 20.21 -64.61
C ASP A 469 4.47 19.48 -63.41
N MET A 470 3.33 18.82 -63.65
CA MET A 470 2.66 17.99 -62.63
C MET A 470 3.52 16.80 -62.20
N THR A 471 4.15 16.10 -63.14
CA THR A 471 5.04 14.96 -62.84
C THR A 471 6.26 15.41 -62.02
N GLN A 472 6.85 16.56 -62.34
CA GLN A 472 7.97 17.12 -61.56
C GLN A 472 7.54 17.50 -60.14
N THR A 473 6.36 18.11 -59.99
CA THR A 473 5.80 18.44 -58.69
C THR A 473 5.52 17.18 -57.87
N GLN A 474 4.99 16.13 -58.51
CA GLN A 474 4.74 14.85 -57.88
C GLN A 474 6.03 14.18 -57.40
N ALA A 475 7.13 14.25 -58.16
CA ALA A 475 8.43 13.74 -57.73
C ALA A 475 8.93 14.44 -56.45
N SER A 476 8.87 15.78 -56.40
CA SER A 476 9.26 16.56 -55.22
C SER A 476 8.43 16.19 -53.98
N LEU A 477 7.10 16.09 -54.11
CA LEU A 477 6.22 15.71 -53.01
C LEU A 477 6.50 14.29 -52.51
N THR A 478 6.91 13.40 -53.41
CA THR A 478 7.24 12.01 -53.07
C THR A 478 8.54 11.91 -52.27
N GLU A 479 9.54 12.74 -52.59
CA GLU A 479 10.77 12.85 -51.80
C GLU A 479 10.50 13.38 -50.39
N GLU A 480 9.67 14.42 -50.26
CA GLU A 480 9.25 14.96 -48.95
C GLU A 480 8.49 13.93 -48.11
N LEU A 481 7.58 13.17 -48.75
CA LEU A 481 6.84 12.08 -48.10
C LEU A 481 7.78 10.99 -47.58
N ASN A 482 8.78 10.58 -48.36
CA ASN A 482 9.77 9.59 -47.93
C ASN A 482 10.54 10.06 -46.69
N ALA A 483 11.00 11.31 -46.68
CA ALA A 483 11.70 11.88 -45.52
C ALA A 483 10.82 11.91 -44.27
N ALA A 484 9.55 12.31 -44.41
CA ALA A 484 8.59 12.31 -43.30
C ALA A 484 8.34 10.89 -42.76
N ILE A 485 8.29 9.88 -43.62
CA ILE A 485 8.11 8.49 -43.21
C ILE A 485 9.30 7.95 -42.43
N GLU A 486 10.52 8.24 -42.87
CA GLU A 486 11.72 7.84 -42.13
C GLU A 486 11.74 8.45 -40.72
N GLU A 487 11.33 9.72 -40.58
CA GLU A 487 11.23 10.38 -39.28
C GLU A 487 10.15 9.75 -38.39
N ILE A 488 8.95 9.47 -38.95
CA ILE A 488 7.87 8.81 -38.22
C ILE A 488 8.31 7.40 -37.78
N ASN A 489 8.98 6.65 -38.66
CA ASN A 489 9.47 5.30 -38.35
C ASN A 489 10.52 5.33 -37.22
N SER A 490 11.49 6.26 -37.30
CA SER A 490 12.49 6.46 -36.24
C SER A 490 11.85 6.79 -34.88
N THR A 491 10.87 7.69 -34.90
CA THR A 491 10.11 8.08 -33.69
C THR A 491 9.31 6.91 -33.12
N ALA A 492 8.66 6.11 -33.98
CA ALA A 492 7.92 4.92 -33.59
C ALA A 492 8.83 3.88 -32.90
N ILE A 493 10.01 3.60 -33.47
CA ILE A 493 11.00 2.69 -32.88
C ILE A 493 11.45 3.19 -31.49
N SER A 494 11.72 4.48 -31.35
CA SER A 494 12.09 5.09 -30.07
C SER A 494 10.99 4.94 -29.02
N LEU A 495 9.72 5.14 -29.40
CA LEU A 495 8.57 4.96 -28.52
C LEU A 495 8.42 3.51 -28.04
N VAL A 496 8.66 2.51 -28.91
CA VAL A 496 8.65 1.08 -28.49
C VAL A 496 9.71 0.83 -27.43
N HIS A 497 10.93 1.32 -27.66
CA HIS A 497 12.02 1.13 -26.71
C HIS A 497 11.70 1.78 -25.36
N HIS A 498 11.11 2.97 -25.38
CA HIS A 498 10.71 3.68 -24.16
C HIS A 498 9.56 2.94 -23.43
N ALA A 499 8.52 2.51 -24.16
CA ALA A 499 7.39 1.78 -23.59
C ALA A 499 7.81 0.45 -22.94
N ARG A 500 8.80 -0.25 -23.51
CA ARG A 500 9.36 -1.49 -22.93
C ARG A 500 10.24 -1.25 -21.69
N SER A 501 10.71 -0.02 -21.48
CA SER A 501 11.59 0.33 -20.35
C SER A 501 10.82 0.82 -19.10
N ILE A 502 9.53 1.12 -19.24
CA ILE A 502 8.61 1.55 -18.18
C ILE A 502 7.94 0.33 -17.55
#